data_AF-A0A060CQU9-F1
#
_entry.id   AF-A0A060CQU9-F1
#
_cell.length_a   1.000
_cell.length_b   1.000
_cell.length_c   1.000
_cell.angle_alpha   90.00
_cell.angle_beta   90.00
_cell.angle_gamma   90.00
#
_symmetry.space_group_name_H-M   'P 1'
#
loop_
_entity.id
_entity.type
_entity.pdbx_description
1 polymer ?
#
loop_
_entity_poly.entity_id
_entity_poly.type
_entity_poly.pdbx_seq_one_letter_code
_entity_poly.pdbx_strand_id
1 'polypeptide(L)'
;FFVGERAQRQRSLVAEVAAAGHGIGNHSWSHPQRSWWRIGAVGAEEQLRRTQDLLGELSGRAPQWFRSPTGMSNPWVHAAAQRLGLRLMGWSARGFDALPGRSLAQVRAKLELQLERSGREGAIVLMHEGIAGR
;
A
#
# COMPACT_ATOMS: atom_id res chain seq x y z
N PHE A 1 -2.11 4.46 -0.51
CA PHE A 1 -1.21 3.51 -1.22
C PHE A 1 -2.00 2.92 -2.37
N PHE A 2 -1.56 3.14 -3.61
CA PHE A 2 -2.28 2.77 -4.82
C PHE A 2 -1.65 1.55 -5.48
N VAL A 3 -2.50 0.61 -5.89
CA VAL A 3 -2.12 -0.50 -6.77
C VAL A 3 -2.12 0.03 -8.21
N GLY A 4 -1.02 -0.16 -8.93
CA GLY A 4 -0.80 0.44 -10.26
C GLY A 4 -1.92 0.18 -11.26
N GLU A 5 -2.41 -1.07 -11.37
CA GLU A 5 -3.52 -1.42 -12.25
C GLU A 5 -4.83 -0.70 -11.88
N ARG A 6 -5.09 -0.49 -10.59
CA ARG A 6 -6.29 0.23 -10.12
C ARG A 6 -6.16 1.73 -10.39
N ALA A 7 -4.98 2.29 -10.12
CA ALA A 7 -4.64 3.67 -10.46
C ALA A 7 -4.77 3.93 -11.97
N GLN A 8 -4.36 2.98 -12.82
CA GLN A 8 -4.50 3.11 -14.27
C GLN A 8 -5.96 3.17 -14.71
N ARG A 9 -6.85 2.44 -14.05
CA ARG A 9 -8.30 2.47 -14.34
C ARG A 9 -9.00 3.70 -13.75
N GLN A 10 -8.48 4.25 -12.66
CA GLN A 10 -9.07 5.38 -11.93
C GLN A 10 -8.08 6.54 -11.83
N ARG A 11 -7.58 7.00 -12.98
CA ARG A 11 -6.54 8.05 -13.05
C ARG A 11 -6.97 9.36 -12.38
N SER A 12 -8.22 9.75 -12.59
CA SER A 12 -8.79 10.97 -11.99
C SER A 12 -8.80 10.93 -10.47
N LEU A 13 -9.10 9.77 -9.86
CA LEU A 13 -9.10 9.62 -8.42
C LEU A 13 -7.70 9.84 -7.82
N VAL A 14 -6.65 9.35 -8.48
CA VAL A 14 -5.27 9.58 -8.03
C VAL A 14 -4.94 11.07 -8.02
N ALA A 15 -5.30 11.77 -9.10
CA ALA A 15 -5.09 13.21 -9.23
C ALA A 15 -5.91 14.01 -8.20
N GLU A 16 -7.16 13.62 -7.95
CA GLU A 16 -8.04 14.24 -6.95
C GLU A 16 -7.46 14.08 -5.54
N VAL A 17 -7.05 12.87 -5.16
CA VAL A 17 -6.42 12.60 -3.86
C VAL A 17 -5.13 13.41 -3.69
N ALA A 18 -4.33 13.55 -4.74
CA ALA A 18 -3.13 14.38 -4.73
C ALA A 18 -3.45 15.87 -4.61
N ALA A 19 -4.44 16.37 -5.35
CA ALA A 19 -4.90 17.76 -5.31
C ALA A 19 -5.51 18.14 -3.96
N ALA A 20 -6.14 17.18 -3.27
CA ALA A 20 -6.61 17.33 -1.89
C ALA A 20 -5.47 17.37 -0.85
N GLY A 21 -4.21 17.25 -1.27
CA GLY A 21 -3.04 17.34 -0.40
C GLY A 21 -2.65 16.03 0.28
N HIS A 22 -3.28 14.90 -0.07
CA HIS A 22 -2.91 13.61 0.49
C HIS A 22 -1.61 13.04 -0.11
N GLY A 23 -0.86 12.30 0.70
CA GLY A 23 0.33 11.59 0.23
C GLY A 23 -0.02 10.40 -0.67
N ILE A 24 0.66 10.30 -1.81
CA ILE A 24 0.55 9.16 -2.73
C ILE A 24 1.68 8.17 -2.46
N GLY A 25 1.32 6.89 -2.32
CA GLY A 25 2.25 5.80 -2.01
C GLY A 25 2.10 4.64 -2.98
N ASN A 26 3.22 3.98 -3.30
CA ASN A 26 3.31 2.84 -4.21
C ASN A 26 2.85 1.55 -3.50
N HIS A 27 2.02 0.73 -4.14
CA HIS A 27 1.56 -0.55 -3.60
C HIS A 27 1.73 -1.74 -4.56
N SER A 28 2.79 -1.69 -5.38
CA SER A 28 3.02 -2.59 -6.52
C SER A 28 1.99 -2.46 -7.63
N TRP A 29 2.28 -3.09 -8.78
CA TRP A 29 1.48 -2.91 -9.99
C TRP A 29 0.18 -3.69 -9.92
N SER A 30 0.26 -5.00 -9.68
CA SER A 30 -0.90 -5.91 -9.71
C SER A 30 -1.26 -6.51 -8.35
N HIS A 31 -0.53 -6.14 -7.29
CA HIS A 31 -0.73 -6.66 -5.93
C HIS A 31 -0.82 -8.21 -5.89
N PRO A 32 0.25 -8.94 -6.30
CA PRO A 32 0.21 -10.40 -6.44
C PRO A 32 0.32 -11.12 -5.09
N GLN A 33 -0.74 -11.02 -4.28
CA GLN A 33 -0.80 -11.42 -2.88
C GLN A 33 -0.29 -12.85 -2.58
N ARG A 34 -0.56 -13.82 -3.46
CA ARG A 34 -0.19 -15.24 -3.22
C ARG A 34 1.25 -15.59 -3.57
N SER A 35 1.89 -14.79 -4.43
CA SER A 35 3.23 -15.08 -4.97
C SER A 35 4.26 -13.99 -4.62
N TRP A 36 3.84 -12.90 -3.99
CA TRP A 36 4.72 -11.77 -3.68
C TRP A 36 5.98 -12.18 -2.90
N TRP A 37 5.85 -13.11 -1.95
CA TRP A 37 6.99 -13.59 -1.15
C TRP A 37 8.10 -14.25 -1.97
N ARG A 38 7.77 -14.86 -3.12
CA ARG A 38 8.72 -15.54 -4.03
C ARG A 38 9.05 -14.73 -5.28
N ILE A 39 8.68 -13.45 -5.33
CA ILE A 39 8.98 -12.62 -6.49
C ILE A 39 10.50 -12.44 -6.64
N GLY A 40 11.01 -12.61 -7.86
CA GLY A 40 12.43 -12.41 -8.18
C GLY A 40 12.79 -10.95 -8.46
N ALA A 41 14.08 -10.67 -8.66
CA ALA A 41 14.63 -9.33 -8.91
C ALA A 41 13.91 -8.56 -10.01
N VAL A 42 13.76 -9.17 -11.20
CA VAL A 42 13.12 -8.53 -12.36
C VAL A 42 11.67 -8.21 -12.08
N GLY A 43 10.91 -9.18 -11.54
CA GLY A 43 9.50 -8.98 -11.25
C GLY A 43 9.25 -7.93 -10.16
N ALA A 44 10.09 -7.88 -9.12
CA ALA A 44 10.00 -6.86 -8.07
C ALA A 44 10.24 -5.47 -8.64
N GLU A 45 11.25 -5.32 -9.49
CA GLU A 45 11.55 -4.05 -10.15
C GLU A 45 10.43 -3.61 -11.08
N GLU A 46 9.91 -4.49 -11.93
CA GLU A 46 8.80 -4.17 -12.82
C GLU A 46 7.56 -3.71 -12.05
N GLN A 47 7.19 -4.43 -10.99
CA GLN A 47 6.03 -4.12 -10.15
C GLN A 47 6.14 -2.75 -9.48
N LEU A 48 7.32 -2.39 -8.96
CA LEU A 48 7.52 -1.11 -8.30
C LEU A 48 7.71 0.01 -9.31
N ARG A 49 8.56 -0.14 -10.32
CA ARG A 49 8.91 0.90 -11.30
C ARG A 49 7.70 1.33 -12.12
N ARG A 50 6.95 0.39 -12.67
CA ARG A 50 5.75 0.70 -13.47
C ARG A 50 4.71 1.48 -12.68
N THR A 51 4.54 1.13 -11.40
CA THR A 51 3.64 1.84 -10.48
C THR A 51 4.19 3.22 -10.11
N GLN A 52 5.51 3.31 -9.92
CA GLN A 52 6.20 4.55 -9.60
C GLN A 52 6.02 5.60 -10.69
N ASP A 53 6.23 5.20 -11.94
CA ASP A 53 6.15 6.07 -13.10
C ASP A 53 4.71 6.58 -13.30
N LEU A 54 3.72 5.68 -13.28
CA LEU A 54 2.31 6.05 -13.41
C LEU A 54 1.85 7.01 -12.29
N LEU A 55 2.17 6.70 -11.04
CA LEU A 55 1.75 7.56 -9.92
C LEU A 55 2.48 8.90 -9.93
N GLY A 56 3.74 8.93 -10.38
CA GLY A 56 4.51 10.16 -10.58
C GLY A 56 3.84 11.07 -11.61
N GLU A 57 3.45 10.50 -12.75
CA GLU A 57 2.70 11.20 -13.80
C GLU A 57 1.37 11.77 -13.27
N LEU A 58 0.57 10.93 -12.60
CA LEU A 58 -0.78 11.30 -12.17
C LEU A 58 -0.84 12.30 -11.02
N SER A 59 0.17 12.29 -10.13
CA SER A 59 0.18 13.14 -8.93
C SER A 59 1.15 14.32 -9.00
N GLY A 60 1.89 14.46 -10.12
CA GLY A 60 2.91 15.48 -10.31
C GLY A 60 4.16 15.30 -9.44
N ARG A 61 4.23 14.23 -8.63
CA ARG A 61 5.38 13.89 -7.79
C ARG A 61 5.53 12.38 -7.66
N ALA A 62 6.75 11.88 -7.80
CA ALA A 62 7.00 10.45 -7.60
C ALA A 62 6.74 10.05 -6.12
N PRO A 63 6.06 8.91 -5.85
CA PRO A 63 5.87 8.42 -4.50
C PRO A 63 7.19 8.23 -3.73
N GLN A 64 7.25 8.61 -2.46
CA GLN A 64 8.43 8.36 -1.61
C GLN A 64 8.30 7.07 -0.78
N TRP A 65 7.08 6.57 -0.66
CA TRP A 65 6.74 5.45 0.21
C TRP A 65 6.20 4.28 -0.59
N PHE A 66 6.69 3.09 -0.26
CA PHE A 66 6.19 1.83 -0.76
C PHE A 66 5.61 1.03 0.41
N ARG A 67 4.39 0.52 0.26
CA ARG A 67 3.85 -0.49 1.18
C ARG A 67 3.82 -1.81 0.45
N SER A 68 4.36 -2.84 1.08
CA SER A 68 4.41 -4.15 0.45
C SER A 68 3.03 -4.82 0.40
N PRO A 69 2.64 -5.44 -0.73
CA PRO A 69 1.49 -6.35 -0.77
C PRO A 69 1.53 -7.32 0.40
N THR A 70 0.40 -7.40 1.11
CA THR A 70 0.20 -8.21 2.34
C THR A 70 1.24 -8.03 3.46
N GLY A 71 2.11 -7.02 3.40
CA GLY A 71 3.21 -6.82 4.34
C GLY A 71 4.38 -7.79 4.17
N MET A 72 4.34 -8.70 3.19
CA MET A 72 5.42 -9.63 2.92
C MET A 72 6.53 -8.92 2.15
N SER A 73 7.80 -9.16 2.47
CA SER A 73 8.92 -8.60 1.71
C SER A 73 10.03 -9.66 1.57
N ASN A 74 10.89 -9.47 0.58
CA ASN A 74 12.08 -10.29 0.37
C ASN A 74 13.25 -9.39 -0.12
N PRO A 75 14.50 -9.89 -0.17
CA PRO A 75 15.66 -9.07 -0.54
C PRO A 75 15.52 -8.36 -1.90
N TRP A 76 14.86 -8.99 -2.87
CA TRP A 76 14.63 -8.42 -4.20
C TRP A 76 13.68 -7.22 -4.16
N VAL A 77 12.61 -7.31 -3.36
CA VAL A 77 11.70 -6.19 -3.11
C VAL A 77 12.42 -5.04 -2.43
N HIS A 78 13.27 -5.31 -1.43
CA HIS A 78 14.06 -4.28 -0.76
C HIS A 78 15.03 -3.59 -1.73
N ALA A 79 15.76 -4.36 -2.54
CA ALA A 79 16.70 -3.83 -3.52
C ALA A 79 16.00 -2.97 -4.58
N ALA A 80 14.83 -3.40 -5.07
CA ALA A 80 14.03 -2.63 -6.02
C ALA A 80 13.52 -1.32 -5.41
N ALA A 81 13.01 -1.36 -4.17
CA ALA A 81 12.56 -0.17 -3.46
C ALA A 81 13.70 0.83 -3.27
N GLN A 82 14.87 0.37 -2.81
CA GLN A 82 16.05 1.23 -2.63
C GLN A 82 16.50 1.89 -3.94
N ARG A 83 16.57 1.12 -5.05
CA ARG A 83 16.94 1.64 -6.37
C ARG A 83 15.99 2.72 -6.90
N LEU A 84 14.72 2.67 -6.49
CA LEU A 84 13.70 3.65 -6.84
C LEU A 84 13.55 4.78 -5.81
N GLY A 85 14.40 4.83 -4.79
CA GLY A 85 14.32 5.82 -3.72
C GLY A 85 13.10 5.66 -2.80
N LEU A 86 12.46 4.49 -2.82
CA LEU A 86 11.27 4.19 -2.03
C LEU A 86 11.64 3.71 -0.63
N ARG A 87 10.95 4.26 0.37
CA ARG A 87 11.02 3.80 1.77
C ARG A 87 9.87 2.86 2.07
N LEU A 88 10.16 1.76 2.75
CA LEU A 88 9.14 0.77 3.12
C LEU A 88 8.26 1.30 4.27
N MET A 89 6.94 1.32 4.09
CA MET A 89 5.97 1.75 5.08
C MET A 89 5.10 0.59 5.56
N GLY A 90 5.36 0.14 6.79
CA GLY A 90 4.54 -0.84 7.51
C GLY A 90 3.28 -0.24 8.13
N TRP A 91 2.78 -0.90 9.17
CA TRP A 91 1.71 -0.44 10.04
C TRP A 91 1.87 -1.06 11.44
N SER A 92 1.32 -0.42 12.47
CA SER A 92 1.31 -0.91 13.85
C SER A 92 -0.08 -1.30 14.35
N ALA A 93 -1.14 -0.92 13.63
CA ALA A 93 -2.52 -1.28 13.95
C ALA A 93 -3.33 -1.61 12.69
N ARG A 94 -4.21 -2.63 12.77
CA ARG A 94 -5.10 -3.05 11.69
C ARG A 94 -6.40 -3.65 12.23
N GLY A 95 -7.54 -3.23 11.68
CA GLY A 95 -8.88 -3.70 12.07
C GLY A 95 -9.44 -4.87 11.26
N PHE A 96 -8.73 -5.27 10.21
CA PHE A 96 -9.17 -6.25 9.20
C PHE A 96 -10.45 -5.84 8.48
N ASP A 97 -10.55 -4.54 8.18
CA ASP A 97 -11.61 -3.86 7.45
C ASP A 97 -11.85 -4.44 6.03
N ALA A 98 -10.80 -4.92 5.37
CA ALA A 98 -10.91 -5.53 4.04
C ALA A 98 -11.42 -6.99 4.03
N LEU A 99 -11.72 -7.60 5.20
CA LEU A 99 -12.28 -8.96 5.23
C LEU A 99 -13.81 -8.92 5.05
N PRO A 100 -14.38 -9.83 4.25
CA PRO A 100 -15.83 -9.89 4.06
C PRO A 100 -16.55 -10.21 5.37
N GLY A 101 -17.72 -9.60 5.57
CA GLY A 101 -18.60 -9.87 6.72
C GLY A 101 -18.19 -9.19 8.03
N ARG A 102 -17.19 -8.30 8.03
CA ARG A 102 -16.78 -7.55 9.22
C ARG A 102 -17.69 -6.35 9.44
N SER A 103 -18.28 -6.25 10.62
CA SER A 103 -19.04 -5.05 11.02
C SER A 103 -18.12 -3.90 11.46
N LEU A 104 -18.61 -2.67 11.40
CA LEU A 104 -17.87 -1.50 11.89
C LEU A 104 -17.45 -1.64 13.36
N ALA A 105 -18.34 -2.19 14.20
CA ALA A 105 -18.03 -2.45 15.61
C ALA A 105 -16.86 -3.44 15.78
N GLN A 106 -16.85 -4.50 14.98
CA GLN A 106 -15.78 -5.49 15.00
C GLN A 106 -14.43 -4.93 14.51
N VAL A 107 -14.44 -4.08 13.48
CA VAL A 107 -13.24 -3.39 12.97
C VAL A 107 -12.70 -2.42 14.02
N ARG A 108 -13.58 -1.60 14.62
CA ARG A 108 -13.24 -0.64 15.68
C ARG A 108 -12.63 -1.32 16.89
N ALA A 109 -13.30 -2.32 17.46
CA ALA A 109 -12.82 -3.01 18.65
C ALA A 109 -11.43 -3.64 18.41
N LYS A 110 -11.19 -4.18 17.20
CA LYS A 110 -9.87 -4.74 16.88
C LYS A 110 -8.81 -3.65 16.73
N LEU A 111 -9.12 -2.50 16.14
CA LEU A 111 -8.20 -1.37 16.06
C LEU A 111 -7.83 -0.82 17.44
N GLU A 112 -8.83 -0.59 18.30
CA GLU A 112 -8.62 -0.10 19.68
C GLU A 112 -7.69 -1.03 20.45
N LEU A 113 -7.95 -2.34 20.40
CA LEU A 113 -7.09 -3.35 21.01
C LEU A 113 -5.65 -3.31 20.45
N GLN A 114 -5.46 -3.10 19.16
CA GLN A 114 -4.12 -3.03 18.57
C GLN A 114 -3.39 -1.76 19.01
N LEU A 115 -4.08 -0.62 19.03
CA LEU A 115 -3.52 0.68 19.44
C LEU A 115 -3.14 0.70 20.92
N GLU A 116 -3.92 0.05 21.78
CA GLU A 116 -3.57 -0.11 23.20
C GLU A 116 -2.31 -0.97 23.38
N ARG A 117 -2.12 -1.98 22.53
CA ARG A 117 -0.96 -2.88 22.62
C ARG A 117 0.32 -2.31 22.01
N SER A 118 0.22 -1.55 20.91
CA SER A 118 1.38 -0.99 20.20
C SER A 118 1.71 0.45 20.57
N GLY A 119 0.85 1.10 21.36
CA GLY A 119 0.92 2.53 21.65
C GLY A 119 0.14 3.35 20.62
N ARG A 120 -0.56 4.39 21.09
CA ARG A 120 -1.35 5.29 20.23
C ARG A 120 -0.47 6.34 19.56
N GLU A 121 0.52 6.85 20.26
CA GLU A 121 1.43 7.86 19.74
C GLU A 121 2.33 7.27 18.65
N GLY A 122 2.40 7.94 17.51
CA GLY A 122 3.15 7.45 16.34
C GLY A 122 2.55 6.23 15.63
N ALA A 123 1.34 5.79 16.02
CA ALA A 123 0.72 4.63 15.41
C ALA A 123 0.43 4.83 13.91
N ILE A 124 0.70 3.80 13.11
CA ILE A 124 0.36 3.77 11.69
C ILE A 124 -0.79 2.77 11.52
N VAL A 125 -1.97 3.29 11.18
CA VAL A 125 -3.19 2.50 10.99
C VAL A 125 -3.31 2.05 9.54
N LEU A 126 -3.51 0.74 9.32
CA LEU A 126 -3.82 0.18 8.01
C LEU A 126 -5.34 0.08 7.82
N MET A 127 -5.82 0.78 6.78
CA MET A 127 -7.19 0.76 6.26
C MET A 127 -7.17 0.61 4.74
N HIS A 128 -8.31 0.24 4.18
CA HIS A 128 -8.55 -0.01 2.77
C HIS A 128 -9.88 0.64 2.35
N GLU A 129 -9.92 1.16 1.13
CA GLU A 129 -11.13 1.72 0.53
C GLU A 129 -12.04 0.64 -0.09
N GLY A 130 -11.63 -0.64 -0.05
CA GLY A 130 -12.41 -1.76 -0.55
C GLY A 130 -12.08 -3.11 0.11
N ILE A 131 -12.83 -4.13 -0.28
CA ILE A 131 -12.71 -5.51 0.23
C ILE A 131 -11.59 -6.25 -0.53
N ALA A 132 -10.83 -7.09 0.18
CA ALA A 132 -9.77 -7.88 -0.43
C ALA A 132 -10.33 -8.82 -1.53
N GLY A 133 -9.69 -8.84 -2.70
CA GLY A 133 -10.07 -9.71 -3.82
C GLY A 133 -11.23 -9.19 -4.68
N ARG A 134 -11.68 -7.95 -4.49
CA ARG A 134 -12.59 -7.23 -5.39
C ARG A 134 -11.97 -5.90 -5.80
#